data_AF-A0A2R6K1C6-F1
#
_entry.id   AF-A0A2R6K1C6-F1
#
_cell.length_a   1.000
_cell.length_b   1.000
_cell.length_c   1.000
_cell.angle_alpha   90.00
_cell.angle_beta   90.00
_cell.angle_gamma   90.00
#
_symmetry.space_group_name_H-M   'P 1'
#
loop_
_entity.id
_entity.type
_entity.pdbx_description
1 polymer ?
#
loop_
_entity_poly.entity_id
_entity_poly.type
_entity_poly.pdbx_seq_one_letter_code
_entity_poly.pdbx_strand_id
1 'polypeptide(L)'
;MAEYDSRNASGRRSAERAEASGTSGYGISITLIGGVLLALSYYAVTAFRSGQLSALSLPEPFYLLAVAFLFVLELLKSRHKGFIALVRATLFAAVFGALCVLGVEGAIYLVGSPAAALNEFAGVTVLSVALVVAALGYFTYLSIVQFDRRKRVGA
;
A
#
# COMPACT_ATOMS: atom_id res chain seq x y z
N MET A 1 39.83 12.30 -21.69
CA MET A 1 39.47 11.52 -20.48
C MET A 1 38.39 12.22 -19.64
N ALA A 2 38.57 13.48 -19.24
CA ALA A 2 37.63 14.21 -18.38
C ALA A 2 36.18 14.35 -18.91
N GLU A 3 36.00 14.40 -20.23
CA GLU A 3 34.68 14.52 -20.86
C GLU A 3 33.89 13.20 -20.90
N TYR A 4 34.59 12.05 -20.76
CA TYR A 4 33.95 10.74 -20.70
C TYR A 4 33.39 10.46 -19.29
N ASP A 5 34.10 10.91 -18.25
CA ASP A 5 33.64 10.82 -16.85
C ASP A 5 32.45 11.73 -16.56
N SER A 6 32.38 12.91 -17.18
CA SER A 6 31.25 13.83 -16.99
C SER A 6 29.95 13.29 -17.60
N ARG A 7 30.02 12.63 -18.76
CA ARG A 7 28.86 11.96 -19.40
C ARG A 7 28.40 10.73 -18.64
N ASN A 8 29.32 9.94 -18.08
CA ASN A 8 28.95 8.80 -17.23
C ASN A 8 28.35 9.24 -15.89
N ALA A 9 28.85 10.32 -15.29
CA ALA A 9 28.31 10.87 -14.05
C ALA A 9 26.91 11.49 -14.25
N SER A 10 26.67 12.16 -15.38
CA SER A 10 25.35 12.71 -15.71
C SER A 10 24.35 11.61 -16.05
N GLY A 11 24.77 10.57 -16.80
CA GLY A 11 23.94 9.40 -17.08
C GLY A 11 23.50 8.65 -15.81
N ARG A 12 24.43 8.45 -14.86
CA ARG A 12 24.11 7.84 -13.54
C ARG A 12 23.15 8.70 -12.71
N ARG A 13 23.36 10.02 -12.64
CA ARG A 13 22.46 10.92 -11.90
C ARG A 13 21.06 10.98 -12.50
N SER A 14 20.94 10.93 -13.83
CA SER A 14 19.65 10.91 -14.52
C SER A 14 18.91 9.59 -14.27
N ALA A 15 19.60 8.45 -14.27
CA ALA A 15 19.03 7.16 -13.92
C ALA A 15 18.61 7.09 -12.43
N GLU A 16 19.45 7.57 -11.52
CA GLU A 16 19.15 7.59 -10.07
C GLU A 16 17.98 8.53 -9.75
N ARG A 17 17.86 9.67 -10.46
CA ARG A 17 16.68 10.56 -10.36
C ARG A 17 15.41 9.93 -10.93
N ALA A 18 15.50 9.22 -12.05
CA ALA A 18 14.37 8.54 -12.66
C ALA A 18 13.88 7.36 -11.79
N GLU A 19 14.79 6.56 -11.22
CA GLU A 19 14.46 5.51 -10.26
C GLU A 19 13.88 6.06 -8.95
N ALA A 20 14.42 7.16 -8.43
CA ALA A 20 13.89 7.82 -7.24
C ALA A 20 12.49 8.42 -7.49
N SER A 21 12.27 9.03 -8.66
CA SER A 21 10.96 9.56 -9.07
C SER A 21 9.92 8.47 -9.24
N GLY A 22 10.27 7.35 -9.91
CA GLY A 22 9.38 6.20 -10.07
C GLY A 22 9.04 5.50 -8.74
N THR A 23 10.01 5.42 -7.82
CA THR A 23 9.80 4.84 -6.48
C THR A 23 8.92 5.73 -5.61
N SER A 24 9.13 7.05 -5.66
CA SER A 24 8.31 8.03 -4.95
C SER A 24 6.85 8.01 -5.45
N GLY A 25 6.64 8.01 -6.77
CA GLY A 25 5.30 7.95 -7.37
C GLY A 25 4.54 6.67 -6.99
N TYR A 26 5.20 5.51 -7.08
CA TYR A 26 4.59 4.24 -6.69
C TYR A 26 4.24 4.19 -5.19
N GLY A 27 5.14 4.67 -4.32
CA GLY A 27 4.92 4.73 -2.88
C GLY A 27 3.73 5.61 -2.49
N ILE A 28 3.57 6.75 -3.17
CA ILE A 28 2.44 7.66 -2.95
C ILE A 28 1.13 7.01 -3.42
N SER A 29 1.10 6.43 -4.62
CA SER A 29 -0.10 5.79 -5.16
C SER A 29 -0.58 4.63 -4.28
N ILE A 30 0.33 3.78 -3.82
CA ILE A 30 -0.06 2.62 -3.01
C ILE A 30 -0.51 3.02 -1.60
N THR A 31 0.07 4.09 -1.06
CA THR A 31 -0.36 4.70 0.21
C THR A 31 -1.76 5.26 0.10
N LEU A 32 -2.05 5.97 -0.99
CA LEU A 32 -3.38 6.53 -1.25
C LEU A 32 -4.41 5.40 -1.39
N ILE A 33 -4.12 4.39 -2.21
CA ILE A 33 -4.98 3.22 -2.41
C ILE A 33 -5.21 2.49 -1.07
N GLY A 34 -4.15 2.27 -0.29
CA GLY A 34 -4.25 1.64 1.02
C GLY A 34 -5.11 2.43 2.00
N GLY A 35 -4.96 3.77 2.03
CA GLY A 35 -5.79 4.66 2.85
C GLY A 35 -7.27 4.61 2.46
N VAL A 36 -7.57 4.63 1.16
CA VAL A 36 -8.94 4.50 0.65
C VAL A 36 -9.53 3.14 1.01
N LEU A 37 -8.79 2.05 0.81
CA LEU A 37 -9.23 0.71 1.19
C LEU A 37 -9.45 0.59 2.69
N LEU A 38 -8.60 1.21 3.52
CA LEU A 38 -8.76 1.23 4.98
C LEU A 38 -10.04 1.98 5.39
N ALA A 39 -10.31 3.13 4.76
CA ALA A 39 -11.53 3.89 5.00
C ALA A 39 -12.78 3.10 4.59
N LEU A 40 -12.75 2.39 3.46
CA LEU A 40 -13.83 1.48 3.07
C LEU A 40 -13.97 0.30 4.04
N SER A 41 -12.85 -0.27 4.48
CA SER A 41 -12.83 -1.39 5.44
C SER A 41 -13.50 -1.05 6.77
N TYR A 42 -13.41 0.22 7.21
CA TYR A 42 -14.12 0.69 8.40
C TYR A 42 -15.64 0.46 8.30
N TYR A 43 -16.22 0.71 7.12
CA TYR A 43 -17.65 0.51 6.90
C TYR A 43 -18.04 -0.96 6.86
N ALA A 44 -17.19 -1.85 6.33
CA ALA A 44 -17.40 -3.30 6.44
C ALA A 44 -17.44 -3.74 7.91
N VAL A 45 -16.46 -3.33 8.71
CA VAL A 45 -16.42 -3.66 10.14
C VAL A 45 -17.66 -3.13 10.87
N THR A 46 -18.11 -1.92 10.51
CA THR A 46 -19.32 -1.31 11.08
C THR A 46 -20.56 -2.13 10.73
N ALA A 47 -20.68 -2.59 9.48
CA ALA A 47 -21.77 -3.42 9.00
C ALA A 47 -21.78 -4.84 9.62
N PHE A 48 -20.62 -5.44 9.88
CA PHE A 48 -20.52 -6.68 10.64
C PHE A 48 -20.95 -6.50 12.10
N ARG A 49 -20.54 -5.39 12.74
CA ARG A 49 -20.90 -5.09 14.14
C ARG A 49 -22.38 -4.76 14.32
N SER A 50 -23.00 -4.10 13.35
CA SER A 50 -24.44 -3.80 13.36
C SER A 50 -25.31 -5.02 13.05
N GLY A 51 -24.70 -6.16 12.68
CA GLY A 51 -25.41 -7.38 12.27
C GLY A 51 -26.06 -7.29 10.87
N GLN A 52 -25.86 -6.18 10.14
CA GLN A 52 -26.38 -6.01 8.79
C GLN A 52 -25.64 -6.90 7.77
N LEU A 53 -24.37 -7.22 8.02
CA LEU A 53 -23.63 -8.27 7.32
C LEU A 53 -23.47 -9.48 8.26
N SER A 54 -24.18 -10.57 7.96
CA SER A 54 -24.02 -11.86 8.67
C SER A 54 -23.06 -12.81 7.94
N ALA A 55 -22.79 -12.56 6.67
CA ALA A 55 -21.86 -13.31 5.84
C ALA A 55 -21.24 -12.38 4.78
N LEU A 56 -20.15 -12.84 4.17
CA LEU A 56 -19.53 -12.16 3.02
C LEU A 56 -20.51 -12.10 1.84
N SER A 57 -20.56 -10.96 1.16
CA SER A 57 -21.51 -10.72 0.06
C SER A 57 -21.17 -11.51 -1.21
N LEU A 58 -19.88 -11.72 -1.50
CA LEU A 58 -19.42 -12.57 -2.60
C LEU A 58 -19.07 -13.98 -2.11
N PRO A 59 -19.04 -14.97 -3.02
CA PRO A 59 -18.51 -16.29 -2.68
C PRO A 59 -17.02 -16.23 -2.26
N GLU A 60 -16.67 -17.00 -1.22
CA GLU A 60 -15.32 -17.10 -0.67
C GLU A 60 -14.17 -17.23 -1.71
N PRO A 61 -14.33 -18.02 -2.80
CA PRO A 61 -13.29 -18.18 -3.82
C PRO A 61 -12.85 -16.86 -4.48
N PHE A 62 -13.74 -15.87 -4.60
CA PHE A 62 -13.39 -14.59 -5.21
C PHE A 62 -12.43 -13.77 -4.34
N TYR A 63 -12.59 -13.82 -3.02
CA TYR A 63 -11.67 -13.14 -2.10
C TYR A 63 -10.32 -13.84 -2.07
N LEU A 64 -10.31 -15.19 -2.05
CA LEU A 64 -9.07 -15.96 -2.16
C LEU A 64 -8.34 -15.65 -3.46
N LEU A 65 -9.07 -15.52 -4.57
CA LEU A 65 -8.50 -15.14 -5.86
C LEU A 65 -7.88 -13.73 -5.81
N ALA A 66 -8.55 -12.76 -5.19
CA ALA A 66 -8.02 -11.40 -5.06
C ALA A 66 -6.73 -11.36 -4.22
N VAL A 67 -6.70 -12.07 -3.10
CA VAL A 67 -5.50 -12.18 -2.24
C VAL A 67 -4.37 -12.89 -3.00
N ALA A 68 -4.65 -14.00 -3.66
CA ALA A 68 -3.68 -14.74 -4.46
C ALA A 68 -3.13 -13.90 -5.62
N PHE A 69 -3.98 -13.11 -6.27
CA PHE A 69 -3.57 -12.23 -7.35
C PHE A 69 -2.59 -11.14 -6.86
N LEU A 70 -2.88 -10.49 -5.72
CA LEU A 70 -1.96 -9.53 -5.11
C LEU A 70 -0.64 -10.17 -4.69
N PHE A 71 -0.69 -11.39 -4.15
CA PHE A 71 0.49 -12.16 -3.82
C PHE A 71 1.36 -12.41 -5.05
N VAL A 72 0.77 -12.94 -6.12
CA VAL A 72 1.48 -13.25 -7.37
C VAL A 72 2.05 -11.98 -8.00
N LEU A 73 1.30 -10.88 -8.04
CA LEU A 73 1.77 -9.60 -8.55
C LEU A 73 3.01 -9.11 -7.79
N GLU A 74 2.97 -9.12 -6.46
CA GLU A 74 4.09 -8.65 -5.64
C GLU A 74 5.30 -9.60 -5.75
N LEU A 75 5.05 -10.90 -5.89
CA LEU A 75 6.09 -11.91 -6.12
C LEU A 75 6.81 -11.67 -7.46
N LEU A 76 6.06 -11.43 -8.55
CA LEU A 76 6.59 -11.15 -9.89
C LEU A 76 7.37 -9.84 -9.94
N LYS A 77 6.96 -8.86 -9.13
CA LYS A 77 7.62 -7.57 -9.04
C LYS A 77 8.94 -7.63 -8.25
N SER A 78 9.13 -8.65 -7.42
CA SER A 78 10.37 -8.80 -6.66
C SER A 78 11.52 -9.25 -7.56
N ARG A 79 12.45 -8.32 -7.83
CA ARG A 79 13.66 -8.56 -8.63
C ARG A 79 14.68 -9.48 -7.92
N HIS A 80 14.58 -9.64 -6.60
CA HIS A 80 15.42 -10.55 -5.83
C HIS A 80 14.74 -11.92 -5.66
N LYS A 81 15.36 -12.96 -6.22
CA LYS A 81 14.96 -14.36 -5.99
C LYS A 81 15.50 -14.79 -4.62
N GLY A 82 14.65 -14.81 -3.59
CA GLY A 82 15.06 -15.24 -2.25
C GLY A 82 13.92 -15.23 -1.24
N PHE A 83 14.13 -15.86 -0.09
CA PHE A 83 13.15 -15.99 0.99
C PHE A 83 12.56 -14.64 1.45
N ILE A 84 13.38 -13.58 1.43
CA ILE A 84 12.95 -12.21 1.81
C ILE A 84 11.86 -11.69 0.86
N ALA A 85 11.94 -11.99 -0.43
CA ALA A 85 10.92 -11.61 -1.40
C ALA A 85 9.59 -12.32 -1.13
N LEU A 86 9.67 -13.60 -0.78
CA LEU A 86 8.49 -14.40 -0.43
C LEU A 86 7.80 -13.82 0.81
N VAL A 87 8.55 -13.57 1.89
CA VAL A 87 7.99 -12.99 3.12
C VAL A 87 7.37 -11.63 2.85
N ARG A 88 8.02 -10.78 2.05
CA ARG A 88 7.46 -9.47 1.66
C ARG A 88 6.17 -9.61 0.87
N ALA A 89 6.13 -10.50 -0.11
CA ALA A 89 4.93 -10.76 -0.92
C ALA A 89 3.79 -11.32 -0.07
N THR A 90 4.08 -12.22 0.86
CA THR A 90 3.08 -12.77 1.81
C THR A 90 2.53 -11.68 2.71
N LEU A 91 3.40 -10.88 3.34
CA LEU A 91 2.97 -9.76 4.20
C LEU A 91 2.13 -8.74 3.42
N PHE A 92 2.58 -8.39 2.22
CA PHE A 92 1.87 -7.48 1.34
C PHE A 92 0.47 -8.01 0.99
N ALA A 93 0.39 -9.26 0.52
CA ALA A 93 -0.86 -9.90 0.17
C ALA A 93 -1.80 -10.09 1.36
N ALA A 94 -1.26 -10.41 2.54
CA ALA A 94 -2.07 -10.52 3.75
C ALA A 94 -2.71 -9.17 4.11
N VAL A 95 -1.92 -8.09 4.12
CA VAL A 95 -2.40 -6.75 4.49
C VAL A 95 -3.31 -6.17 3.42
N PHE A 96 -2.83 -6.04 2.18
CA PHE A 96 -3.62 -5.46 1.10
C PHE A 96 -4.76 -6.36 0.65
N GLY A 97 -4.60 -7.68 0.75
CA GLY A 97 -5.67 -8.62 0.49
C GLY A 97 -6.81 -8.47 1.51
N ALA A 98 -6.51 -8.45 2.80
CA ALA A 98 -7.54 -8.21 3.82
C ALA A 98 -8.23 -6.84 3.64
N LEU A 99 -7.45 -5.79 3.33
CA LEU A 99 -7.99 -4.47 3.04
C LEU A 99 -8.85 -4.44 1.77
N CYS A 100 -8.51 -5.19 0.73
CA CYS A 100 -9.34 -5.33 -0.46
C CYS A 100 -10.65 -6.04 -0.15
N VAL A 101 -10.60 -7.16 0.57
CA VAL A 101 -11.81 -7.92 0.97
C VAL A 101 -12.75 -7.03 1.78
N LEU A 102 -12.24 -6.42 2.84
CA LEU A 102 -13.03 -5.54 3.69
C LEU A 102 -13.45 -4.26 2.94
N GLY A 103 -12.60 -3.72 2.07
CA GLY A 103 -12.93 -2.55 1.26
C GLY A 103 -14.09 -2.81 0.30
N VAL A 104 -14.14 -3.99 -0.33
CA VAL A 104 -15.24 -4.40 -1.20
C VAL A 104 -16.54 -4.54 -0.41
N GLU A 105 -16.52 -5.23 0.75
CA GLU A 105 -17.72 -5.35 1.59
C GLU A 105 -18.21 -3.99 2.09
N GLY A 106 -17.29 -3.10 2.44
CA GLY A 106 -17.61 -1.75 2.89
C GLY A 106 -18.23 -0.91 1.79
N ALA A 107 -17.73 -1.05 0.55
CA ALA A 107 -18.31 -0.40 -0.62
C ALA A 107 -19.72 -0.93 -0.93
N ILE A 108 -19.91 -2.26 -0.88
CA ILE A 108 -21.23 -2.90 -1.07
C ILE A 108 -22.21 -2.39 -0.01
N TYR A 109 -21.77 -2.33 1.25
CA TYR A 109 -22.57 -1.78 2.34
C TYR A 109 -22.98 -0.33 2.10
N LEU A 110 -22.04 0.53 1.65
CA LEU A 110 -22.34 1.93 1.34
C LEU A 110 -23.38 2.09 0.23
N VAL A 111 -23.36 1.21 -0.78
CA VAL A 111 -24.37 1.20 -1.84
C VAL A 111 -25.75 0.87 -1.28
N GLY A 112 -25.83 -0.09 -0.35
CA GLY A 112 -27.08 -0.45 0.33
C GLY A 112 -27.52 0.55 1.41
N SER A 113 -26.62 1.40 1.92
CA SER A 113 -26.89 2.34 3.02
C SER A 113 -26.04 3.62 2.89
N PRO A 114 -26.35 4.50 1.93
CA PRO A 114 -25.52 5.68 1.64
C PRO A 114 -25.50 6.70 2.79
N ALA A 115 -26.54 6.72 3.63
CA ALA A 115 -26.58 7.56 4.83
C ALA A 115 -25.45 7.26 5.81
N ALA A 116 -24.94 6.02 5.84
CA ALA A 116 -23.81 5.65 6.70
C ALA A 116 -22.52 6.39 6.33
N ALA A 117 -22.34 6.78 5.05
CA ALA A 117 -21.18 7.54 4.61
C ALA A 117 -21.15 8.97 5.21
N LEU A 118 -22.34 9.54 5.42
CA LEU A 118 -22.51 10.89 5.96
C LEU A 118 -22.59 10.91 7.48
N ASN A 119 -22.73 9.75 8.11
CA ASN A 119 -22.84 9.66 9.56
C ASN A 119 -21.48 9.97 10.20
N GLU A 120 -21.41 11.09 10.93
CA GLU A 120 -20.23 11.60 11.64
C GLU A 120 -18.95 11.80 10.79
N PHE A 121 -19.05 11.68 9.47
CA PHE A 121 -17.90 11.68 8.55
C PHE A 121 -16.79 10.69 8.92
N ALA A 122 -17.14 9.57 9.56
CA ALA A 122 -16.18 8.62 10.13
C ALA A 122 -15.21 8.02 9.10
N GLY A 123 -15.65 7.78 7.86
CA GLY A 123 -14.75 7.31 6.79
C GLY A 123 -13.66 8.34 6.43
N VAL A 124 -14.00 9.64 6.47
CA VAL A 124 -13.05 10.73 6.18
C VAL A 124 -12.04 10.88 7.31
N THR A 125 -12.46 10.71 8.57
CA THR A 125 -11.54 10.76 9.71
C THR A 125 -10.58 9.56 9.69
N VAL A 126 -11.07 8.36 9.40
CA VAL A 126 -10.24 7.16 9.22
C VAL A 126 -9.25 7.35 8.06
N LEU A 127 -9.70 7.86 6.91
CA LEU A 127 -8.83 8.16 5.77
C LEU A 127 -7.74 9.17 6.15
N SER A 128 -8.11 10.23 6.85
CA SER A 128 -7.18 11.29 7.26
C SER A 128 -6.10 10.74 8.21
N VAL A 129 -6.50 9.97 9.21
CA VAL A 129 -5.54 9.31 10.12
C VAL A 129 -4.64 8.34 9.36
N ALA A 130 -5.20 7.57 8.43
CA ALA A 130 -4.43 6.63 7.60
C ALA A 130 -3.34 7.35 6.79
N LEU A 131 -3.68 8.49 6.17
CA LEU A 131 -2.73 9.29 5.41
C LEU A 131 -1.62 9.86 6.30
N VAL A 132 -1.95 10.35 7.49
CA VAL A 132 -0.96 10.84 8.46
C VAL A 132 -0.02 9.71 8.89
N VAL A 133 -0.57 8.55 9.28
CA VAL A 133 0.23 7.40 9.70
C VAL A 133 1.12 6.90 8.56
N ALA A 134 0.62 6.86 7.34
CA ALA A 134 1.40 6.42 6.20
C ALA A 134 2.50 7.42 5.82
N ALA A 135 2.23 8.73 5.90
CA ALA A 135 3.24 9.76 5.70
C ALA A 135 4.35 9.67 6.76
N LEU A 136 3.99 9.45 8.02
CA LEU A 136 4.94 9.22 9.11
C LEU A 136 5.77 7.95 8.86
N GLY A 137 5.12 6.84 8.51
CA GLY A 137 5.80 5.58 8.20
C GLY A 137 6.79 5.71 7.04
N TYR A 138 6.40 6.41 5.97
CA TYR A 138 7.28 6.69 4.84
C TYR A 138 8.47 7.57 5.25
N PHE A 139 8.24 8.60 6.06
CA PHE A 139 9.29 9.47 6.57
C PHE A 139 10.28 8.71 7.48
N THR A 140 9.78 7.85 8.36
CA THR A 140 10.61 6.99 9.21
C THR A 140 11.44 6.02 8.37
N TYR A 141 10.84 5.37 7.37
CA TYR A 141 11.57 4.47 6.47
C TYR A 141 12.70 5.21 5.73
N LEU A 142 12.42 6.38 5.16
CA LEU A 142 13.45 7.20 4.50
C LEU A 142 14.55 7.61 5.47
N SER A 143 14.19 7.98 6.71
CA SER A 143 15.15 8.37 7.74
C SER A 143 16.11 7.24 8.09
N ILE A 144 15.59 6.01 8.24
CA ILE A 144 16.39 4.81 8.52
C ILE A 144 17.33 4.49 7.34
N VAL A 145 16.81 4.51 6.11
CA VAL A 145 17.62 4.22 4.91
C VAL A 145 18.73 5.25 4.71
N GLN A 146 18.43 6.54 4.89
CA GLN A 146 19.45 7.60 4.80
C GLN A 146 20.49 7.51 5.92
N PHE A 147 20.09 7.06 7.11
CA PHE A 147 21.00 6.83 8.23
C PHE A 147 21.97 5.66 7.95
N ASP A 148 21.48 4.53 7.42
CA ASP A 148 22.32 3.38 7.08
C ASP A 148 23.29 3.70 5.92
N ARG A 149 22.84 4.48 4.92
CA ARG A 149 23.70 4.94 3.80
C ARG A 149 24.83 5.83 4.31
N ARG A 150 24.59 6.70 5.30
CA ARG A 150 25.64 7.53 5.92
C ARG A 150 26.66 6.70 6.69
N LYS A 151 26.24 5.67 7.42
CA LYS A 151 27.16 4.75 8.11
C LYS A 151 28.10 4.02 7.17
N ARG A 152 27.64 3.64 5.97
CA ARG A 152 28.46 2.91 4.98
C ARG A 152 29.44 3.77 4.19
N VAL A 153 29.25 5.09 4.15
CA VAL A 153 30.13 6.02 3.40
C VAL A 153 31.17 6.68 4.34
N GLY A 154 30.94 6.64 5.65
CA GLY A 154 31.87 7.14 6.67
C GLY A 154 32.83 6.09 7.26
N ALA A 155 32.85 4.87 6.71
CA ALA A 155 33.79 3.79 7.06
C ALA A 155 34.63 3.45 5.82
#